data_AF-A0A0L8FMZ7-F1
#
_entry.id   AF-A0A0L8FMZ7-F1
#
_cell.length_a   1.000
_cell.length_b   1.000
_cell.length_c   1.000
_cell.angle_alpha   90.00
_cell.angle_beta   90.00
_cell.angle_gamma   90.00
#
_symmetry.space_group_name_H-M   'P 1'
#
loop_
_entity.id
_entity.type
_entity.pdbx_description
1 polymer ?
#
loop_
_entity_poly.entity_id
_entity_poly.type
_entity_poly.pdbx_seq_one_letter_code
_entity_poly.pdbx_strand_id
1 'polypeptide(L)'
;TKLKHYNVNITTLSETRFSDEGSLTEEAGGYTFFWKGHPSGMPCLHGAGFAIKNSLLQKIPGVPSCISECLMTIKIPLSSKCFLTILSIYGPTLNSDEEIKDAFYDSLHTAFQNIS
;
A
#
# COMPACT_ATOMS: atom_id res chain seq x y z
N THR A 1 0.78 4.85 19.13
CA THR A 1 1.55 5.05 17.88
C THR A 1 1.61 6.51 17.48
N LYS A 2 2.64 6.92 16.72
CA LYS A 2 2.79 8.28 16.15
C LYS A 2 1.58 8.68 15.29
N LEU A 3 0.98 7.71 14.60
CA LEU A 3 -0.25 7.89 13.81
C LEU A 3 -1.43 8.39 14.65
N LYS A 4 -1.63 7.82 15.84
CA LYS A 4 -2.67 8.24 16.78
C LYS A 4 -2.44 9.67 17.29
N HIS A 5 -1.18 10.06 17.52
CA HIS A 5 -0.85 11.42 17.97
C HIS A 5 -1.22 12.48 16.93
N TYR A 6 -0.95 12.21 15.65
CA TYR A 6 -1.32 13.11 14.54
C TYR A 6 -2.75 12.90 14.01
N ASN A 7 -3.51 11.98 14.61
CA ASN A 7 -4.87 11.62 14.18
C ASN A 7 -5.00 11.35 12.67
N VAL A 8 -4.01 10.65 12.10
CA VAL A 8 -3.98 10.37 10.65
C VAL A 8 -5.07 9.35 10.30
N ASN A 9 -5.85 9.61 9.25
CA ASN A 9 -6.89 8.69 8.80
C ASN A 9 -6.34 7.54 7.95
N ILE A 10 -5.52 7.88 6.97
CA ILE A 10 -4.85 6.96 6.04
C ILE A 10 -3.43 7.49 5.84
N THR A 11 -2.44 6.61 5.86
CA THR A 11 -1.08 6.95 5.43
C THR A 11 -0.47 5.80 4.64
N THR A 12 0.44 6.16 3.75
CA THR A 12 1.26 5.22 3.00
C THR A 12 2.52 4.90 3.79
N LEU A 13 2.97 3.65 3.69
CA LEU A 13 4.20 3.17 4.28
C LEU A 13 5.15 2.75 3.16
N SER A 14 6.42 3.00 3.37
CA SER A 14 7.50 2.61 2.46
C SER A 14 8.57 1.87 3.24
N GLU A 15 9.30 0.99 2.57
CA GLU A 15 10.30 0.11 3.16
C GLU A 15 9.77 -0.66 4.38
N THR A 16 8.59 -1.28 4.23
CA THR A 16 7.99 -2.06 5.31
C THR A 16 8.80 -3.31 5.67
N ARG A 17 9.57 -3.86 4.71
CA ARG A 17 10.47 -5.02 4.87
C ARG A 17 9.79 -6.25 5.48
N PHE A 18 8.47 -6.37 5.30
CA PHE A 18 7.75 -7.60 5.58
C PHE A 18 7.87 -8.56 4.40
N SER A 19 7.68 -9.86 4.63
CA SER A 19 7.50 -10.85 3.57
C SER A 19 6.03 -11.05 3.29
N ASP A 20 5.75 -11.60 2.11
CA ASP A 20 4.42 -11.99 1.64
C ASP A 20 3.40 -10.83 1.67
N GLU A 21 2.16 -11.14 1.30
CA GLU A 21 1.03 -10.22 1.40
C GLU A 21 0.31 -10.44 2.74
N GLY A 22 0.03 -9.36 3.47
CA GLY A 22 -0.57 -9.49 4.80
C GLY A 22 -1.24 -8.23 5.33
N SER A 23 -1.96 -8.43 6.44
CA SER A 23 -2.53 -7.35 7.22
C SER A 23 -2.44 -7.62 8.71
N LEU A 24 -2.32 -6.55 9.52
CA LEU A 24 -2.23 -6.62 10.97
C LEU A 24 -3.10 -5.52 11.58
N THR A 25 -4.06 -5.91 12.41
CA THR A 25 -4.90 -4.97 13.15
C THR A 25 -4.34 -4.76 14.56
N GLU A 26 -3.93 -3.53 14.86
CA GLU A 26 -3.44 -3.14 16.17
C GLU A 26 -4.61 -2.68 17.06
N GLU A 27 -5.00 -3.51 18.03
CA GLU A 27 -6.12 -3.22 18.93
C GLU A 27 -5.90 -1.95 19.77
N ALA A 28 -4.69 -1.76 20.32
CA ALA A 28 -4.36 -0.60 21.16
C ALA A 28 -4.15 0.70 20.35
N GLY A 29 -3.67 0.56 19.12
CA GLY A 29 -3.37 1.68 18.21
C GLY A 29 -4.59 2.19 17.47
N GLY A 30 -5.56 1.31 17.18
CA GLY A 30 -6.75 1.63 16.39
C GLY A 30 -6.46 1.76 14.89
N TYR A 31 -5.43 1.07 14.40
CA TYR A 31 -5.02 1.05 13.00
C TYR A 31 -4.86 -0.39 12.49
N THR A 32 -5.17 -0.58 11.21
CA THR A 32 -4.85 -1.80 10.46
C THR A 32 -3.78 -1.46 9.44
N PHE A 33 -2.72 -2.25 9.47
CA PHE A 33 -1.60 -2.19 8.56
C PHE A 33 -1.81 -3.20 7.44
N PHE A 34 -1.46 -2.81 6.21
CA PHE A 34 -1.46 -3.65 5.03
C PHE A 34 -0.09 -3.55 4.37
N TRP A 35 0.42 -4.66 3.88
CA TRP A 35 1.70 -4.69 3.16
C TRP A 35 1.70 -5.79 2.10
N LYS A 36 2.62 -5.64 1.16
CA LYS A 36 3.16 -6.76 0.40
C LYS A 36 4.67 -6.63 0.37
N GLY A 37 5.33 -7.76 0.58
CA GLY A 37 6.75 -7.91 0.37
C GLY A 37 7.07 -9.26 -0.24
N HIS A 38 8.33 -9.42 -0.65
CA HIS A 38 8.77 -10.58 -1.39
C HIS A 38 8.38 -11.90 -0.70
N PRO A 39 8.19 -12.99 -1.47
CA PRO A 39 7.92 -14.31 -0.91
C PRO A 39 8.89 -14.68 0.20
N SER A 40 8.37 -15.32 1.25
CA SER A 40 9.20 -15.80 2.35
C SER A 40 10.39 -16.63 1.86
N GLY A 41 11.59 -16.30 2.34
CA GLY A 41 12.85 -16.89 1.90
C GLY A 41 13.64 -16.04 0.90
N MET A 42 13.06 -14.98 0.34
CA MET A 42 13.78 -13.95 -0.41
C MET A 42 14.10 -12.72 0.46
N PRO A 43 15.15 -11.95 0.12
CA PRO A 43 15.45 -10.72 0.84
C PRO A 43 14.23 -9.78 0.85
N CYS A 44 13.81 -9.33 2.04
CA CYS A 44 12.77 -8.31 2.21
C CYS A 44 13.33 -6.91 1.93
N LEU A 45 13.89 -6.76 0.74
CA LEU A 45 14.31 -5.48 0.19
C LEU A 45 13.05 -4.86 -0.41
N HIS A 46 12.76 -3.61 -0.05
CA HIS A 46 11.56 -2.86 -0.44
C HIS A 46 10.28 -3.24 0.34
N GLY A 47 9.18 -2.59 -0.03
CA GLY A 47 7.86 -2.81 0.58
C GLY A 47 7.03 -1.54 0.59
N ALA A 48 5.87 -1.59 -0.06
CA ALA A 48 4.83 -0.58 0.08
C ALA A 48 3.74 -1.09 1.03
N GLY A 49 3.11 -0.16 1.74
CA GLY A 49 2.03 -0.49 2.65
C GLY A 49 1.07 0.65 2.88
N PHE A 50 0.03 0.35 3.65
CA PHE A 50 -0.91 1.33 4.18
C PHE A 50 -1.05 1.15 5.68
N ALA A 51 -1.29 2.24 6.38
CA ALA A 51 -1.90 2.22 7.70
C ALA A 51 -3.23 2.99 7.66
N ILE A 52 -4.32 2.31 8.00
CA ILE A 52 -5.68 2.85 7.93
C ILE A 52 -6.30 2.78 9.32
N LYS A 53 -6.89 3.89 9.77
CA LYS A 53 -7.58 3.94 11.07
C LYS A 53 -8.79 3.00 11.05
N ASN A 54 -8.93 2.13 12.05
CA ASN A 54 -9.96 1.07 12.08
C ASN A 54 -11.38 1.64 11.94
N SER A 55 -11.65 2.78 12.58
CA SER A 55 -12.95 3.46 12.48
C SER A 55 -13.30 3.95 11.08
N LEU A 56 -12.30 4.20 10.24
CA LEU A 56 -12.48 4.54 8.82
C LEU A 56 -12.55 3.29 7.97
N LEU A 57 -11.72 2.28 8.25
CA LEU A 57 -11.70 1.02 7.53
C LEU A 57 -13.08 0.33 7.53
N GLN A 58 -13.82 0.41 8.64
CA GLN A 58 -15.20 -0.09 8.75
C GLN A 58 -16.21 0.63 7.85
N LYS A 59 -15.88 1.82 7.34
CA LYS A 59 -16.77 2.67 6.54
C LYS A 59 -16.44 2.66 5.05
N ILE A 60 -15.25 2.21 4.67
CA ILE A 60 -14.83 2.12 3.27
C ILE A 60 -15.14 0.70 2.76
N PRO A 61 -15.82 0.57 1.61
CA PRO A 61 -16.04 -0.74 1.01
C PRO A 61 -14.74 -1.22 0.35
N GLY A 62 -14.01 -2.07 1.06
CA GLY A 62 -12.82 -2.75 0.55
C GLY A 62 -11.56 -2.52 1.38
N VAL A 63 -10.49 -3.20 0.96
CA VAL A 63 -9.15 -3.12 1.54
C VAL A 63 -8.15 -2.72 0.44
N PRO A 64 -6.93 -2.27 0.79
CA PRO A 64 -5.89 -2.05 -0.19
C PRO A 64 -5.68 -3.28 -1.09
N SER A 65 -5.59 -3.05 -2.40
CA SER A 65 -5.22 -4.04 -3.40
C SER A 65 -3.73 -3.92 -3.70
N CYS A 66 -3.05 -5.06 -3.78
CA CYS A 66 -1.64 -5.09 -4.09
C CYS A 66 -1.35 -5.43 -5.55
N ILE A 67 -0.57 -4.56 -6.19
CA ILE A 67 -0.18 -4.73 -7.60
C ILE A 67 1.22 -5.33 -7.68
N SER A 68 2.15 -4.85 -6.85
CA SER A 68 3.49 -5.42 -6.70
C SER A 68 4.04 -5.12 -5.30
N GLU A 69 5.23 -5.65 -5.00
CA GLU A 69 5.94 -5.43 -3.73
C GLU A 69 6.15 -3.96 -3.37
N CYS A 70 6.23 -3.12 -4.39
CA CYS A 70 6.50 -1.69 -4.28
C CYS A 70 5.27 -0.82 -4.58
N LEU A 71 4.12 -1.42 -4.88
CA LEU A 71 2.93 -0.69 -5.35
C LEU A 71 1.63 -1.30 -4.80
N MET A 72 0.99 -0.55 -3.91
CA MET A 72 -0.36 -0.84 -3.41
C MET A 72 -1.31 0.30 -3.76
N THR A 73 -2.60 -0.03 -3.90
CA THR A 73 -3.65 0.96 -4.17
C THR A 73 -4.84 0.76 -3.25
N ILE A 74 -5.57 1.82 -2.93
CA ILE A 74 -6.89 1.70 -2.32
C ILE A 74 -7.85 2.65 -3.03
N LYS A 75 -9.03 2.14 -3.40
CA LYS A 75 -10.11 2.91 -4.02
C LYS A 75 -11.22 3.13 -3.01
N ILE A 76 -11.52 4.39 -2.73
CA ILE A 76 -12.50 4.81 -1.72
C ILE A 76 -13.62 5.58 -2.43
N PRO A 77 -14.88 5.09 -2.41
CA PRO A 77 -15.99 5.85 -2.95
C PRO A 77 -16.26 7.10 -2.10
N LEU A 78 -16.32 8.26 -2.75
CA LEU A 78 -16.71 9.54 -2.15
C LEU A 78 -18.19 9.85 -2.43
N SER A 79 -18.69 9.47 -3.61
CA SER A 79 -20.09 9.59 -4.01
C SER A 79 -20.42 8.58 -5.12
N SER A 80 -21.66 8.53 -5.61
CA SER A 80 -22.13 7.52 -6.58
C SER A 80 -21.31 7.41 -7.87
N LYS A 81 -20.56 8.44 -8.25
CA LYS A 81 -19.70 8.47 -9.45
C LYS A 81 -18.30 9.02 -9.19
N CYS A 82 -17.90 9.19 -7.93
CA CYS A 82 -16.61 9.77 -7.57
C CYS A 82 -15.86 8.85 -6.61
N PHE A 83 -14.61 8.56 -6.94
CA PHE A 83 -13.73 7.71 -6.17
C PHE A 83 -12.42 8.44 -5.90
N LEU A 84 -11.90 8.31 -4.69
CA LEU A 84 -10.54 8.66 -4.33
C LEU A 84 -9.69 7.40 -4.44
N THR A 85 -8.73 7.39 -5.37
CA THR A 85 -7.72 6.34 -5.42
C THR A 85 -6.42 6.86 -4.83
N ILE A 86 -5.90 6.17 -3.81
CA ILE A 86 -4.61 6.48 -3.20
C ILE A 86 -3.63 5.38 -3.59
N LEU A 87 -2.43 5.77 -4.04
CA LEU A 87 -1.35 4.86 -4.37
C LEU A 87 -0.25 4.97 -3.32
N SER A 88 0.18 3.83 -2.78
CA SER A 88 1.37 3.69 -1.96
C SER A 88 2.47 3.13 -2.85
N ILE A 89 3.50 3.93 -3.13
CA ILE A 89 4.52 3.63 -4.13
C ILE A 89 5.90 3.80 -3.53
N TYR A 90 6.77 2.83 -3.75
CA TYR A 90 8.20 2.95 -3.53
C TYR A 90 8.94 2.76 -4.84
N GLY A 91 9.58 3.81 -5.35
CA GLY A 91 10.28 3.75 -6.63
C GLY A 91 11.59 2.93 -6.55
N PRO A 92 12.04 2.34 -7.68
CA PRO A 92 13.35 1.73 -7.77
C PRO A 92 14.46 2.76 -7.56
N THR A 93 15.61 2.32 -7.08
CA THR A 93 16.77 3.20 -6.89
C THR A 93 17.47 3.46 -8.22
N LEU A 94 18.31 4.51 -8.27
CA LEU A 94 19.09 4.82 -9.48
C LEU A 94 19.96 3.65 -9.93
N ASN A 95 20.48 2.87 -8.98
CA ASN A 95 21.39 1.74 -9.22
C ASN A 95 20.67 0.40 -9.42
N SER A 96 19.33 0.37 -9.39
CA SER A 96 18.58 -0.84 -9.67
C SER A 96 18.76 -1.27 -11.12
N ASP A 97 18.77 -2.57 -11.36
CA ASP A 97 18.84 -3.17 -12.69
C ASP A 97 17.69 -2.67 -13.58
N GLU A 98 17.94 -2.62 -14.88
CA GLU A 98 16.96 -2.14 -15.87
C GLU A 98 15.68 -2.98 -15.84
N GLU A 99 15.81 -4.30 -15.71
CA GLU A 99 14.68 -5.23 -15.57
C GLU A 99 13.77 -4.88 -14.37
N ILE A 100 14.35 -4.47 -13.23
CA ILE A 100 13.58 -4.07 -12.04
C ILE A 100 12.87 -2.74 -12.26
N LYS A 101 13.49 -1.81 -12.99
CA LYS A 101 12.88 -0.53 -13.35
C LYS A 101 11.72 -0.73 -14.32
N ASP A 102 11.91 -1.55 -15.34
CA ASP A 102 10.88 -1.84 -16.34
C ASP A 102 9.68 -2.53 -15.69
N ALA A 103 9.91 -3.58 -14.89
CA ALA A 103 8.85 -4.27 -14.15
C ALA A 103 8.07 -3.31 -13.21
N PHE A 104 8.76 -2.34 -12.61
CA PHE A 104 8.12 -1.30 -11.81
C PHE A 104 7.22 -0.39 -12.66
N TYR A 105 7.72 0.11 -13.80
CA TYR A 105 6.95 1.00 -14.68
C TYR A 105 5.77 0.28 -15.34
N ASP A 106 5.90 -1.01 -15.65
CA ASP A 106 4.79 -1.85 -16.11
C ASP A 106 3.71 -1.98 -15.04
N SER A 107 4.11 -2.29 -13.80
CA SER A 107 3.18 -2.36 -12.66
C SER A 107 2.47 -1.02 -12.43
N LEU A 108 3.19 0.09 -12.55
CA LEU A 108 2.65 1.44 -12.44
C LEU A 108 1.65 1.75 -13.57
N HIS A 109 1.94 1.32 -14.79
CA HIS A 109 1.04 1.45 -15.93
C HIS A 109 -0.26 0.68 -15.70
N THR A 110 -0.17 -0.58 -15.23
CA THR A 110 -1.34 -1.38 -14.84
C THR A 110 -2.17 -0.70 -13.75
N ALA A 111 -1.53 -0.09 -12.75
CA ALA A 111 -2.23 0.65 -11.71
C ALA A 111 -3.05 1.80 -12.28
N PHE A 112 -2.49 2.58 -13.21
CA PHE A 112 -3.20 3.68 -13.85
C PHE A 112 -4.37 3.24 -14.72
N GLN A 113 -4.25 2.11 -15.42
CA GLN A 113 -5.36 1.53 -16.17
C GLN A 113 -6.54 1.13 -15.26
N ASN A 114 -6.28 0.73 -14.03
CA ASN A 114 -7.32 0.34 -13.06
C ASN A 114 -7.98 1.54 -12.36
N ILE A 115 -7.49 2.77 -12.58
CA ILE A 115 -8.03 3.99 -11.97
C ILE A 115 -9.20 4.58 -12.78
N SER A 116 -9.39 4.15 -14.03
CA SER A 116 -10.51 4.57 -14.90
C SER A 116 -11.88 4.20 -14.38
#